data_AF-A0A2P5C3Z2-F1
#
_entry.id   AF-A0A2P5C3Z2-F1
#
_cell.length_a   1.000
_cell.length_b   1.000
_cell.length_c   1.000
_cell.angle_alpha   90.00
_cell.angle_beta   90.00
_cell.angle_gamma   90.00
#
_symmetry.space_group_name_H-M   'P 1'
#
loop_
_entity.id
_entity.type
_entity.pdbx_description
1 polymer ?
#
loop_
_entity_poly.entity_id
_entity_poly.type
_entity_poly.pdbx_seq_one_letter_code
_entity_poly.pdbx_strand_id
1 'polypeptide(L)'
;MAKSTLLGINVDEEFIHCMAVRLGCEVGSWPTKYLGMPLGGNPQKLDFWKPVVAKVTKRLDRWKEPSSQGVEDLHFSNRCCLLFLLTICQFLKLLAV
;
A
#
# COMPACT_ATOMS: atom_id res chain seq x y z
N MET A 1 -17.87 -12.94 12.77
CA MET A 1 -17.04 -11.93 12.07
C MET A 1 -15.96 -11.48 13.03
N ALA A 2 -14.77 -12.08 12.95
CA ALA A 2 -13.64 -11.60 13.72
C ALA A 2 -13.27 -10.17 13.31
N LYS A 3 -12.93 -9.33 14.30
CA LYS A 3 -12.51 -7.93 14.09
C LYS A 3 -11.11 -7.83 13.47
N SER A 4 -10.28 -8.83 13.69
CA SER A 4 -8.91 -8.92 13.20
C SER A 4 -8.62 -10.33 12.68
N THR A 5 -7.76 -10.38 11.66
CA THR A 5 -7.26 -11.63 11.06
C THR A 5 -5.74 -11.67 11.16
N LEU A 6 -5.18 -12.83 11.51
CA LEU A 6 -3.74 -13.06 11.54
C LEU A 6 -3.27 -13.67 10.22
N LEU A 7 -2.22 -13.08 9.63
CA LEU A 7 -1.57 -13.58 8.41
C LEU A 7 -0.09 -13.76 8.71
N GLY A 8 0.45 -14.94 8.42
CA GLY A 8 1.89 -15.18 8.47
C GLY A 8 2.53 -14.93 7.12
N ILE A 9 3.76 -14.41 7.16
CA ILE A 9 4.63 -14.21 6.00
C ILE A 9 5.86 -15.07 6.24
N ASN A 10 6.06 -16.09 5.40
CA ASN A 10 7.19 -17.01 5.52
C ASN A 10 7.25 -17.74 6.89
N VAL A 11 6.08 -18.16 7.40
CA VAL A 11 5.94 -18.91 8.66
C VAL A 11 5.01 -20.09 8.45
N ASP A 12 5.24 -21.19 9.17
CA ASP A 12 4.43 -22.41 9.10
C ASP A 12 2.97 -22.16 9.53
N GLU A 13 2.04 -22.85 8.86
CA GLU A 13 0.60 -22.71 9.12
C GLU A 13 0.22 -23.12 10.55
N GLU A 14 0.90 -24.15 11.10
CA GLU A 14 0.68 -24.61 12.47
C GLU A 14 0.99 -23.51 13.50
N PHE A 15 2.06 -22.76 13.27
CA PHE A 15 2.45 -21.64 14.13
C PHE A 15 1.44 -20.50 14.06
N ILE A 16 0.98 -20.14 12.85
CA ILE A 16 -0.03 -19.09 12.67
C ILE A 16 -1.35 -19.50 13.35
N HIS A 17 -1.76 -20.75 13.21
CA HIS A 17 -2.97 -21.25 13.84
C HIS A 17 -2.87 -21.24 15.37
N CYS A 18 -1.74 -21.68 15.94
CA CYS A 18 -1.48 -21.61 17.37
C CYS A 18 -1.54 -20.16 17.89
N MET A 19 -0.93 -19.22 17.17
CA MET A 19 -0.95 -17.80 17.51
C MET A 19 -2.35 -17.18 17.38
N ALA A 20 -3.12 -17.58 16.37
CA ALA A 20 -4.48 -17.11 16.16
C ALA A 20 -5.40 -17.53 17.31
N VAL A 21 -5.31 -18.78 17.76
CA VAL A 21 -6.03 -19.28 18.95
C VAL A 21 -5.62 -18.50 20.19
N ARG A 22 -4.32 -18.24 20.39
CA ARG A 22 -3.82 -17.52 21.56
C ARG A 22 -4.25 -16.05 21.60
N LEU A 23 -4.38 -15.42 20.44
CA LEU A 23 -4.83 -14.03 20.29
C LEU A 23 -6.36 -13.89 20.15
N GLY A 24 -7.08 -15.01 20.01
CA GLY A 24 -8.53 -15.02 19.78
C GLY A 24 -8.93 -14.42 18.44
N CYS A 25 -8.10 -14.54 17.40
CA CYS A 25 -8.37 -14.03 16.05
C CYS A 25 -8.48 -15.17 15.03
N GLU A 26 -9.06 -14.87 13.87
CA GLU A 26 -9.16 -15.83 12.76
C GLU A 26 -7.86 -15.81 11.92
N VAL A 27 -7.48 -16.96 11.37
CA VAL A 27 -6.39 -17.02 10.38
C VAL A 27 -6.91 -16.48 9.05
N GLY A 28 -6.21 -15.47 8.51
CA GLY A 28 -6.54 -14.90 7.20
C GLY A 28 -5.97 -15.73 6.05
N SER A 29 -6.52 -15.52 4.85
CA SER A 29 -6.04 -16.13 3.61
C SER A 29 -5.39 -15.10 2.67
N TRP A 30 -4.39 -15.54 1.91
CA TRP A 30 -3.80 -14.77 0.82
C TRP A 30 -4.58 -14.99 -0.50
N PRO A 31 -4.67 -13.99 -1.40
CA PRO A 31 -4.25 -12.59 -1.25
C PRO A 31 -5.26 -11.76 -0.44
N THR A 32 -4.79 -10.91 0.46
CA THR A 32 -5.65 -10.06 1.31
C THR A 32 -5.63 -8.60 0.85
N LYS A 33 -6.51 -7.73 1.38
CA LYS A 33 -6.46 -6.28 1.17
C LYS A 33 -5.98 -5.58 2.44
N TYR A 34 -4.89 -4.83 2.35
CA TYR A 34 -4.38 -3.98 3.43
C TYR A 34 -4.35 -2.52 2.99
N LEU A 35 -4.97 -1.64 3.79
CA LEU A 35 -5.09 -0.20 3.48
C LEU A 35 -5.66 0.10 2.06
N GLY A 36 -6.48 -0.82 1.55
CA GLY A 36 -7.07 -0.78 0.22
C GLY A 36 -6.12 -1.18 -0.92
N MET A 37 -5.02 -1.88 -0.62
CA MET A 37 -4.08 -2.45 -1.59
C MET A 37 -4.07 -3.98 -1.45
N PRO A 38 -4.09 -4.75 -2.55
CA PRO A 38 -3.92 -6.19 -2.47
C PRO A 38 -2.50 -6.52 -1.97
N LEU A 39 -2.38 -7.30 -0.90
CA LEU A 39 -1.14 -7.90 -0.46
C LEU A 39 -1.07 -9.35 -0.96
N GLY A 40 0.13 -9.78 -1.38
CA GLY A 40 0.40 -11.16 -1.81
C GLY A 40 -0.19 -11.53 -3.17
N GLY A 41 -0.50 -10.56 -4.03
CA GLY A 41 -0.70 -10.81 -5.45
C GLY A 41 0.64 -10.84 -6.20
N ASN A 42 0.61 -11.18 -7.49
CA ASN A 42 1.82 -11.24 -8.31
C ASN A 42 2.25 -9.81 -8.77
N PRO A 43 3.37 -9.26 -8.26
CA PRO A 43 3.86 -7.94 -8.65
C PRO A 43 4.39 -7.89 -10.10
N GLN A 44 4.62 -9.02 -10.76
CA GLN A 44 5.00 -9.05 -12.17
C GLN A 44 3.80 -8.78 -13.11
N LYS A 45 2.55 -8.91 -12.61
CA LYS A 45 1.36 -8.67 -13.41
C LYS A 45 0.96 -7.20 -13.37
N LEU A 46 0.78 -6.58 -14.53
CA LEU A 46 0.37 -5.18 -14.65
C LEU A 46 -0.99 -4.93 -13.98
N ASP A 47 -1.90 -5.90 -14.03
CA ASP A 47 -3.22 -5.83 -13.39
C ASP A 47 -3.16 -5.67 -11.88
N PHE A 48 -2.12 -6.19 -11.22
CA PHE A 48 -1.91 -6.02 -9.79
C PHE A 48 -1.68 -4.54 -9.42
N TRP A 49 -1.01 -3.78 -10.30
CA TRP A 49 -0.64 -2.38 -10.07
C TRP A 49 -1.72 -1.38 -10.45
N LYS A 50 -2.69 -1.75 -11.31
CA LYS A 50 -3.80 -0.86 -11.72
C LYS A 50 -4.48 -0.10 -10.56
N PRO A 51 -4.92 -0.74 -9.46
CA PRO A 51 -5.55 -0.03 -8.35
C PRO A 51 -4.58 0.91 -7.60
N VAL A 52 -3.30 0.54 -7.53
CA VAL A 52 -2.25 1.36 -6.89
C VAL A 52 -2.02 2.63 -7.70
N VAL A 53 -1.82 2.48 -9.02
CA VAL A 53 -1.61 3.61 -9.95
C VAL A 53 -2.79 4.56 -9.89
N ALA A 54 -4.03 4.06 -9.97
CA ALA A 54 -5.23 4.91 -9.89
C ALA A 54 -5.31 5.72 -8.59
N LYS A 55 -4.92 5.12 -7.45
CA LYS A 55 -4.93 5.78 -6.14
C LYS A 55 -3.84 6.85 -6.03
N VAL A 56 -2.66 6.60 -6.60
CA VAL A 56 -1.57 7.58 -6.67
C VAL A 56 -1.93 8.73 -7.59
N THR A 57 -2.44 8.47 -8.79
CA THR A 57 -2.88 9.51 -9.74
C THR A 57 -3.95 10.40 -9.12
N LYS A 58 -5.00 9.82 -8.51
CA LYS A 58 -6.04 10.59 -7.82
C LYS A 58 -5.49 11.46 -6.68
N ARG A 59 -4.45 10.99 -5.98
CA ARG A 59 -3.77 11.82 -4.98
C ARG A 59 -3.07 12.96 -5.67
N LEU A 60 -2.24 12.71 -6.68
CA LEU A 60 -1.49 13.72 -7.43
C LEU A 60 -2.39 14.78 -8.07
N ASP A 61 -3.56 14.42 -8.58
CA ASP A 61 -4.50 15.38 -9.17
C ASP A 61 -4.96 16.44 -8.15
N ARG A 62 -5.05 16.10 -6.86
CA ARG A 62 -5.32 17.07 -5.79
C ARG A 62 -4.18 18.05 -5.53
N TRP A 63 -2.95 17.68 -5.91
CA TRP A 63 -1.79 18.59 -5.81
C TRP A 63 -1.65 19.49 -7.04
N LYS A 64 -2.35 19.16 -8.14
CA LYS A 64 -2.37 19.95 -9.37
C LYS A 64 -3.45 21.04 -9.37
N GLU A 65 -4.36 21.06 -8.40
CA GLU A 65 -5.25 22.20 -8.24
C GLU A 65 -4.39 23.44 -7.96
N PRO A 66 -4.41 24.45 -8.85
CA PRO A 66 -3.55 25.61 -8.69
C PRO A 66 -4.03 26.36 -7.44
N SER A 67 -3.20 26.40 -6.40
CA SER A 67 -3.19 27.56 -5.52
C SER A 67 -2.97 28.76 -6.44
N SER A 68 -4.01 29.58 -6.59
CA SER A 68 -4.08 30.73 -7.49
C SER A 68 -3.11 31.87 -7.14
N GLN A 69 -2.02 31.62 -6.42
CA GLN A 69 -1.08 32.65 -5.99
C GLN A 69 0.37 32.13 -6.07
N GLY A 70 1.19 32.78 -6.91
CA GLY A 70 2.64 32.83 -6.71
C GLY A 70 3.48 31.78 -7.44
N VAL A 71 4.27 32.23 -8.41
CA VAL A 71 5.21 31.43 -9.23
C VAL A 71 6.44 30.93 -8.42
N GLU A 72 6.50 31.20 -7.10
CA GLU A 72 7.61 30.79 -6.22
C GLU A 72 7.43 29.39 -5.59
N ASP A 73 6.21 28.83 -5.62
CA ASP A 73 5.90 27.53 -5.00
C ASP A 73 6.22 26.31 -5.88
N LEU A 74 6.51 26.53 -7.17
CA LEU A 74 6.73 25.44 -8.12
C LEU A 74 7.98 24.62 -7.74
N HIS A 75 8.99 25.22 -7.10
CA HIS A 75 10.22 24.50 -6.70
C HIS A 75 10.07 23.75 -5.37
N PHE A 76 9.14 24.16 -4.50
CA PHE A 76 8.84 23.49 -3.23
C PHE A 76 7.83 22.35 -3.44
N SER A 77 6.76 22.61 -4.19
CA SER A 77 5.77 21.60 -4.58
C SER A 77 6.41 20.48 -5.42
N ASN A 78 7.31 20.81 -6.36
CA ASN A 78 7.95 19.79 -7.19
C ASN A 78 8.93 18.92 -6.38
N ARG A 79 9.65 19.48 -5.39
CA ARG A 79 10.47 18.70 -4.45
C ARG A 79 9.64 17.84 -3.50
N CYS A 80 8.54 18.35 -2.97
CA CYS A 80 7.61 17.57 -2.12
C CYS A 80 6.91 16.46 -2.92
N CYS A 81 6.48 16.73 -4.15
CA CYS A 81 5.92 15.72 -5.07
C CYS A 81 6.95 14.64 -5.40
N LEU A 82 8.20 15.03 -5.70
CA LEU A 82 9.30 14.08 -5.93
C LEU A 82 9.56 13.21 -4.69
N LEU A 83 9.60 13.79 -3.49
CA LEU A 83 9.77 13.02 -2.24
C LEU A 83 8.58 12.08 -1.98
N PHE A 84 7.35 12.51 -2.27
CA PHE A 84 6.15 11.69 -2.12
C PHE A 84 6.11 10.53 -3.12
N LEU A 85 6.52 10.77 -4.37
CA LEU A 85 6.66 9.75 -5.40
C LEU A 85 7.81 8.77 -5.10
N LEU A 86 8.95 9.27 -4.63
CA LEU A 86 10.10 8.44 -4.25
C LEU A 86 9.76 7.53 -3.07
N THR A 87 9.12 8.06 -2.04
CA THR A 87 8.69 7.26 -0.87
C THR A 87 7.65 6.21 -1.25
N ILE A 88 6.67 6.56 -2.10
CA ILE A 88 5.72 5.57 -2.65
C ILE A 88 6.48 4.51 -3.44
N CYS A 89 7.33 4.89 -4.40
CA CYS A 89 8.10 3.94 -5.20
C CYS A 89 8.97 3.01 -4.34
N GLN A 90 9.57 3.51 -3.27
CA GLN A 90 10.40 2.72 -2.36
C GLN A 90 9.56 1.74 -1.54
N PHE A 91 8.38 2.15 -1.09
CA PHE A 91 7.42 1.29 -0.41
C PHE A 91 6.85 0.20 -1.33
N LEU A 92 6.57 0.55 -2.59
CA LEU A 92 6.11 -0.40 -3.61
C LEU A 92 7.19 -1.41 -4.00
N LYS A 93 8.47 -1.00 -4.02
CA LYS A 93 9.60 -1.94 -4.18
C LYS A 93 9.72 -2.92 -3.01
N LEU A 94 9.56 -2.46 -1.77
CA LEU A 94 9.58 -3.33 -0.59
C LEU A 94 8.42 -4.32 -0.54
N LEU A 95 7.26 -3.96 -1.09
CA LEU A 95 6.09 -4.84 -1.20
C LEU A 95 6.16 -5.83 -2.38
N ALA A 96 7.14 -5.67 -3.28
CA ALA A 96 7.32 -6.50 -4.47
C ALA A 96 8.52 -7.46 -4.39
N VAL A 97 9.22 -7.50 -3.24
CA VAL A 97 10.30 -8.45 -2.92
C VAL A 97 9.74 -9.65 -2.19
#